data_AF-A0A2J6X573-F1
#
_entry.id   AF-A0A2J6X573-F1
#
_cell.length_a   1.000
_cell.length_b   1.000
_cell.length_c   1.000
_cell.angle_alpha   90.00
_cell.angle_beta   90.00
_cell.angle_gamma   90.00
#
_symmetry.space_group_name_H-M   'P 1'
#
loop_
_entity.id
_entity.type
_entity.pdbx_description
1 polymer ?
#
loop_
_entity_poly.entity_id
_entity_poly.type
_entity_poly.pdbx_seq_one_letter_code
_entity_poly.pdbx_strand_id
1 'polypeptide(L)' 'WGLKTLAYPILKQDRGYYYLAYVNLPASAVKDLYYFFRVTDGFLRAMIVKKVEKKVESAPKEPEVKEEQASEPEEVQENV' A
#
# COMPACT_ATOMS: atom_id res chain seq x y z
N TRP A 1 2.63 7.67 -5.07
CA TRP A 1 1.76 7.93 -6.25
C TRP A 1 2.21 9.23 -6.92
N GLY A 2 1.87 9.46 -8.19
CA GLY A 2 2.39 10.56 -9.01
C GLY A 2 1.92 10.42 -10.46
N LEU A 3 2.59 11.05 -11.42
CA LEU A 3 2.27 10.91 -12.84
C LEU A 3 2.58 9.48 -13.30
N LYS A 4 1.57 8.78 -13.83
CA LYS A 4 1.72 7.43 -14.41
C LYS A 4 0.96 7.32 -15.71
N THR A 5 1.41 6.41 -16.58
CA THR A 5 0.66 5.98 -17.77
C THR A 5 -0.50 5.09 -17.34
N LEU A 6 -1.69 5.36 -17.86
CA LEU A 6 -2.90 4.60 -17.62
C LEU A 6 -2.87 3.30 -18.44
N ALA A 7 -3.50 2.25 -17.92
CA ALA A 7 -3.61 0.97 -18.64
C ALA A 7 -4.44 1.08 -19.93
N TYR A 8 -5.39 2.02 -19.95
CA TYR A 8 -6.19 2.38 -21.11
C TYR A 8 -6.52 3.88 -21.06
N PRO A 9 -6.78 4.53 -22.20
CA PRO A 9 -7.09 5.94 -22.24
C PRO A 9 -8.41 6.24 -21.50
N ILE A 10 -8.40 7.24 -20.64
CA ILE A 10 -9.61 7.75 -19.98
C ILE A 10 -9.83 9.17 -20.49
N LEU A 11 -10.99 9.45 -21.07
CA LEU A 11 -11.28 10.75 -21.70
C LEU A 11 -10.17 11.20 -22.67
N LYS A 12 -9.62 10.24 -23.44
CA LYS A 12 -8.51 10.43 -24.38
C LYS A 12 -7.18 10.86 -23.74
N GLN A 13 -7.03 10.71 -22.42
CA GLN A 13 -5.77 10.92 -21.71
C GLN A 13 -5.09 9.57 -21.46
N ASP A 14 -3.80 9.47 -21.81
CA ASP A 14 -2.99 8.25 -21.60
C ASP A 14 -2.18 8.28 -20.30
N ARG A 15 -2.11 9.45 -19.65
CA ARG A 15 -1.37 9.66 -18.40
C ARG A 15 -2.25 10.36 -17.39
N GLY A 16 -2.01 10.11 -16.11
CA GLY A 16 -2.74 10.74 -15.01
C GLY A 16 -1.93 10.78 -13.72
N TYR A 17 -2.27 11.74 -12.86
CA TYR A 17 -1.72 11.82 -11.52
C TYR A 17 -2.57 11.00 -10.55
N TYR A 18 -1.91 10.10 -9.83
CA TYR A 18 -2.55 9.33 -8.76
C TYR A 18 -2.27 9.97 -7.41
N TYR A 19 -3.31 10.06 -6.59
CA TYR A 19 -3.24 10.47 -5.19
C TYR A 19 -4.05 9.47 -4.36
N LEU A 20 -3.57 9.15 -3.17
CA LEU A 20 -4.41 8.52 -2.16
C LEU A 20 -4.20 9.20 -0.82
N ALA A 21 -5.32 9.49 -0.19
CA ALA A 21 -5.44 10.21 1.06
C ALA A 21 -6.30 9.39 2.02
N TYR A 22 -5.88 9.36 3.28
CA TYR A 22 -6.68 8.83 4.37
C TYR A 22 -7.32 10.01 5.09
N VAL A 23 -8.65 9.98 5.19
CA VAL A 23 -9.42 11.09 5.76
C VAL A 23 -10.38 10.52 6.79
N ASN A 24 -10.41 11.13 7.97
CA ASN A 24 -11.44 10.87 8.97
C ASN A 24 -12.59 11.84 8.71
N LEU A 25 -13.70 11.31 8.19
CA LEU A 25 -14.84 12.10 7.76
C LEU A 25 -16.15 11.45 8.24
N PRO A 26 -17.15 12.23 8.68
CA PRO A 26 -18.47 11.68 8.98
C PRO A 26 -19.15 11.14 7.71
N ALA A 27 -20.01 10.14 7.87
CA ALA A 27 -20.68 9.46 6.76
C ALA A 27 -21.57 10.41 5.93
N SER A 28 -22.15 11.43 6.55
CA SER A 28 -23.00 12.43 5.88
C SER A 28 -22.22 13.24 4.83
N ALA A 29 -20.98 13.61 5.13
CA ALA A 29 -20.16 14.46 4.26
C ALA A 29 -19.55 13.71 3.05
N VAL A 30 -19.64 12.38 3.00
CA VAL A 30 -19.14 11.58 1.87
C VAL A 30 -19.88 11.92 0.58
N LYS A 31 -21.18 12.21 0.67
CA LYS A 31 -22.01 12.56 -0.50
C LYS A 31 -21.57 13.90 -1.10
N ASP A 32 -21.30 14.88 -0.25
CA ASP A 32 -20.87 16.22 -0.67
C ASP A 32 -19.47 16.16 -1.29
N LEU A 33 -18.58 15.35 -0.72
CA LEU A 33 -17.25 15.10 -1.29
C LEU A 33 -17.33 14.43 -2.66
N TYR A 34 -18.24 13.46 -2.83
CA TYR A 34 -18.46 12.83 -4.14
C TYR A 34 -19.00 13.82 -5.18
N TYR A 35 -19.90 14.71 -4.78
CA TYR A 35 -20.39 15.79 -5.64
C TYR A 35 -19.27 16.76 -6.03
N PHE A 36 -18.41 17.15 -5.09
CA PHE A 36 -17.25 18.01 -5.35
C PHE A 36 -16.33 17.42 -6.43
N PHE A 37 -15.98 16.13 -6.34
CA PHE A 37 -15.15 15.48 -7.37
C PHE A 37 -15.83 15.36 -8.74
N ARG A 38 -17.17 15.35 -8.78
CA ARG A 38 -17.93 15.28 -10.03
C ARG A 38 -18.03 16.63 -10.73
N VAL A 39 -18.20 17.71 -9.96
CA VAL A 39 -18.37 19.07 -10.49
C VAL A 39 -17.03 19.72 -10.82
N THR A 40 -15.98 19.37 -10.09
CA THR A 40 -14.66 19.94 -10.31
C THR A 40 -13.99 19.32 -11.53
N ASP A 41 -13.81 20.13 -12.57
CA ASP A 41 -13.04 19.74 -13.74
C ASP A 41 -11.56 19.53 -13.37
N GLY A 42 -10.98 18.42 -13.85
CA GLY A 42 -9.58 18.05 -13.60
C GLY A 42 -9.41 16.67 -12.93
N PHE A 43 -10.46 16.13 -12.33
CA PHE A 43 -10.45 14.74 -11.84
C PHE A 43 -10.94 13.78 -12.94
N LEU A 44 -10.07 12.90 -13.42
CA LEU A 44 -10.45 11.86 -14.38
C LEU A 44 -11.33 10.78 -13.73
N ARG A 45 -11.00 10.38 -12.50
CA ARG A 45 -11.72 9.36 -11.73
C ARG A 45 -11.38 9.51 -10.26
N ALA A 46 -12.39 9.37 -9.40
CA ALA A 46 -12.23 9.31 -7.95
C ALA A 46 -12.92 8.03 -7.42
N MET A 47 -12.35 7.44 -6.37
CA MET A 47 -12.93 6.30 -5.66
C MET A 47 -12.79 6.55 -4.16
N ILE A 48 -13.90 6.36 -3.44
CA ILE A 48 -13.94 6.48 -1.99
C ILE A 48 -14.29 5.11 -1.44
N VAL A 49 -13.44 4.60 -0.56
CA VAL A 49 -13.62 3.28 0.07
C VAL A 49 -13.66 3.46 1.58
N LYS A 50 -14.64 2.85 2.23
CA LYS A 50 -14.68 2.80 3.69
C LYS A 50 -13.50 1.97 4.19
N LYS A 51 -12.62 2.59 4.98
CA LYS A 51 -11.55 1.86 5.66
C LYS A 51 -12.21 0.94 6.71
N VAL A 52 -12.07 -0.36 6.52
CA VAL A 52 -12.38 -1.35 7.55
C VAL A 52 -11.07 -1.66 8.25
N GLU A 53 -11.03 -1.55 9.57
CA GLU A 53 -9.91 -2.03 10.35
C GLU A 53 -9.89 -3.55 10.26
N LYS A 54 -9.14 -4.07 9.30
CA LYS A 54 -8.86 -5.49 9.24
C LYS A 54 -7.96 -5.79 10.44
N LYS A 55 -8.46 -6.51 11.44
CA LYS A 55 -7.61 -7.12 12.46
C LYS A 55 -6.65 -8.03 11.70
N VAL A 56 -5.40 -7.59 11.57
CA VAL A 56 -4.38 -8.35 10.88
C VAL A 56 -4.02 -9.49 11.82
N GLU A 57 -4.72 -10.62 11.70
CA GLU A 57 -4.12 -11.88 12.09
C GLU A 57 -2.92 -12.04 11.15
N SER A 58 -1.75 -11.82 11.75
CA SER A 58 -0.43 -11.91 11.13
C SER A 58 -0.33 -13.19 10.32
N ALA A 59 -0.12 -13.04 9.01
CA ALA A 59 0.41 -14.15 8.23
C ALA A 59 1.74 -14.60 8.88
N PRO A 60 1.97 -15.92 9.02
CA PRO A 60 3.14 -16.45 9.71
C PRO A 60 4.41 -15.98 9.01
N LYS A 61 5.40 -15.54 9.80
CA LYS A 61 6.75 -15.24 9.31
C LYS A 61 7.32 -16.53 8.70
N GLU A 62 7.54 -16.50 7.41
CA GLU A 62 8.34 -17.47 6.68
C GLU A 62 9.77 -17.41 7.25
N PRO A 63 10.30 -18.47 7.88
CA PRO A 63 11.66 -18.46 8.38
C PRO A 63 12.62 -18.50 7.18
N GLU A 64 13.51 -17.51 7.12
CA GLU A 64 14.68 -17.50 6.24
C GLU A 64 15.39 -18.85 6.30
N VAL A 65 15.51 -19.47 5.12
CA VAL A 65 16.43 -20.56 4.86
C VAL A 65 17.84 -20.03 5.11
N LYS A 66 18.42 -20.37 6.27
CA LYS A 66 19.86 -20.32 6.50
C LYS A 66 20.44 -21.68 6.09
N GLU A 67 20.82 -21.79 4.83
CA GLU A 67 21.82 -22.76 4.40
C GLU A 67 23.22 -22.14 4.49
N GLU A 68 24.13 -22.96 5.02
CA GLU A 68 25.59 -22.91 4.92
C GLU A 68 26.36 -21.85 5.71
N GLN A 69 26.90 -22.27 6.86
CA GLN A 69 28.33 -22.60 6.92
C GLN A 69 28.62 -23.53 8.12
N ALA A 70 28.83 -24.80 7.79
CA ALA A 70 29.52 -25.75 8.63
C ALA A 70 31.03 -25.52 8.46
N SER A 71 31.72 -25.24 9.58
CA SER A 71 33.13 -25.62 9.78
C SER A 71 33.45 -25.52 11.28
N GLU A 72 33.09 -26.56 12.03
CA GLU A 72 33.94 -27.06 13.14
C GLU A 72 34.91 -28.10 12.53
N PRO A 73 36.01 -28.51 13.21
CA PRO A 73 36.45 -28.20 14.57
C PRO A 73 37.96 -27.87 14.67
N GLU A 74 38.44 -27.36 15.82
CA GLU A 74 39.67 -27.88 16.46
C GLU A 74 39.83 -27.37 17.91
N GLU A 75 40.35 -28.28 18.73
CA GLU A 75 40.44 -28.30 20.19
C GLU A 75 41.49 -27.33 20.79
N VAL A 76 41.40 -27.15 22.12
CA VAL A 76 42.47 -27.26 23.14
C VAL A 76 42.57 -26.09 24.16
N GLN A 77 42.13 -26.42 25.40
CA GLN A 77 42.62 -26.06 26.76
C GLN A 77 42.37 -24.70 27.47
N GLU A 78 41.92 -24.90 28.73
CA GLU A 78 42.39 -24.33 30.02
C GLU A 78 41.69 -23.14 30.75
N ASN A 79 41.59 -23.34 32.09
CA ASN A 79 41.27 -22.44 33.22
C ASN A 79 39.78 -22.22 33.56
N VAL A 80 39.25 -22.41 34.79
CA VAL A 80 39.74 -22.63 36.17
C VAL A 80 38.75 -23.52 36.92
#